data_AF-A0A3D0S0D7-F1
#
_entry.id   AF-A0A3D0S0D7-F1
#
_cell.length_a   1.000
_cell.length_b   1.000
_cell.length_c   1.000
_cell.angle_alpha   90.00
_cell.angle_beta   90.00
_cell.angle_gamma   90.00
#
_symmetry.space_group_name_H-M   'P 1'
#
loop_
_entity.id
_entity.type
_entity.pdbx_description
1 polymer ?
#
loop_
_entity_poly.entity_id
_entity_poly.type
_entity_poly.pdbx_seq_one_letter_code
_entity_poly.pdbx_strand_id
1 'polypeptide(L)' 'YECGIEPTPQPVGGGRFPVKYYITAMLFIVFDIEIIFLYPWAVHFDAMKFFGLVEMVIFIATVFVAYAYVWRRGGLDWD' A
#
# COMPACT_ATOMS: atom_id res chain seq x y z
N TYR A 1 -3.01 7.72 -31.40
CA TYR A 1 -4.02 8.78 -31.57
C TYR A 1 -4.24 8.94 -33.06
N GLU A 2 -5.33 8.37 -33.57
CA GLU A 2 -5.60 8.32 -35.03
C GLU A 2 -7.08 8.56 -35.36
N CYS A 3 -7.93 8.87 -34.37
CA CYS A 3 -9.38 8.93 -34.57
C CYS A 3 -9.93 10.25 -35.13
N GLY A 4 -9.10 11.19 -35.61
CA GLY A 4 -9.56 12.40 -36.30
C GLY A 4 -10.43 13.38 -35.48
N ILE A 5 -10.70 13.10 -34.21
CA ILE A 5 -11.44 13.98 -33.30
C ILE A 5 -10.44 14.93 -32.64
N GLU A 6 -10.68 16.23 -32.78
CA GLU A 6 -9.92 17.25 -32.06
C GLU A 6 -10.02 17.00 -30.55
N PRO A 7 -8.90 17.06 -29.80
CA PRO A 7 -8.92 16.79 -28.38
C PRO A 7 -9.93 17.71 -27.70
N THR A 8 -10.86 17.13 -26.95
CA THR A 8 -11.81 17.89 -26.14
C THR A 8 -11.00 18.86 -25.26
N PRO A 9 -11.32 20.17 -25.25
CA PRO A 9 -10.57 21.14 -24.47
C PRO A 9 -10.43 20.64 -23.03
N GLN A 10 -9.19 20.55 -22.53
CA GLN A 10 -8.97 20.17 -21.14
C GLN A 10 -9.82 21.09 -20.24
N PRO A 11 -10.57 20.54 -19.27
CA PRO A 11 -11.41 21.34 -18.39
C PRO A 11 -10.57 22.46 -17.77
N VAL A 12 -11.07 23.69 -17.84
CA VAL A 12 -10.46 24.89 -17.24
C VAL A 12 -10.45 24.70 -15.71
N GLY A 13 -9.43 24.02 -15.19
CA GLY A 13 -9.37 23.59 -13.79
C GLY A 13 -8.72 22.22 -13.51
N GLY A 14 -8.38 21.44 -14.55
CA GLY A 14 -7.79 20.11 -14.39
C GLY A 14 -8.84 19.04 -14.07
N GLY A 15 -8.62 17.82 -14.58
CA GLY A 15 -9.54 16.71 -14.36
C GLY A 15 -9.64 16.31 -12.88
N ARG A 16 -10.81 15.82 -12.44
CA ARG A 16 -10.98 15.21 -11.11
C ARG A 16 -10.11 13.95 -11.04
N PHE A 17 -8.98 14.02 -10.33
CA PHE A 17 -8.17 12.83 -10.06
C PHE A 17 -8.92 11.91 -9.08
N PRO A 18 -9.13 10.63 -9.42
CA PRO A 18 -9.74 9.69 -8.49
C PRO A 18 -8.83 9.50 -7.27
N VAL A 19 -9.37 9.77 -6.07
CA VAL A 19 -8.67 9.56 -4.79
C VAL A 19 -8.23 8.10 -4.59
N LYS A 20 -8.86 7.17 -5.31
CA LYS A 20 -8.54 5.74 -5.32
C LYS A 20 -7.06 5.46 -5.62
N TYR A 21 -6.46 6.18 -6.58
CA TYR A 21 -5.05 6.00 -6.92
C TYR A 21 -4.12 6.41 -5.78
N TYR A 22 -4.49 7.43 -5.00
CA TYR A 22 -3.72 7.87 -3.85
C TYR A 22 -3.75 6.85 -2.72
N ILE A 23 -4.91 6.25 -2.43
CA ILE A 23 -5.04 5.24 -1.36
C ILE A 23 -4.19 4.01 -1.70
N THR A 24 -4.28 3.52 -2.94
CA THR A 24 -3.47 2.38 -3.41
C THR A 24 -1.97 2.69 -3.36
N ALA A 25 -1.54 3.88 -3.80
CA ALA A 25 -0.14 4.29 -3.74
C ALA A 25 0.38 4.40 -2.30
N MET A 26 -0.42 4.98 -1.40
CA MET A 26 -0.05 5.11 0.01
C MET A 26 0.09 3.74 0.67
N LEU A 27 -0.86 2.84 0.41
CA LEU A 27 -0.83 1.47 0.93
C LEU A 27 0.41 0.70 0.43
N PHE A 28 0.77 0.88 -0.84
CA PHE A 28 1.98 0.30 -1.41
C PHE A 28 3.25 0.83 -0.72
N ILE A 29 3.35 2.13 -0.48
CA ILE A 29 4.51 2.72 0.23
C ILE A 29 4.63 2.17 1.65
N VAL A 30 3.51 2.07 2.37
CA VAL A 30 3.49 1.54 3.74
C VAL A 30 3.92 0.07 3.75
N PHE A 31 3.40 -0.74 2.82
CA PHE A 31 3.79 -2.14 2.66
C PHE A 31 5.29 -2.31 2.31
N ASP A 32 5.82 -1.47 1.42
CA ASP A 32 7.26 -1.49 1.08
C ASP A 32 8.13 -1.17 2.30
N ILE A 33 7.70 -0.21 3.13
CA ILE A 33 8.39 0.14 4.38
C ILE A 33 8.38 -1.06 5.34
N GLU A 34 7.27 -1.79 5.44
CA GLU A 34 7.19 -3.00 6.27
C GLU A 34 8.17 -4.07 5.79
N ILE A 35 8.29 -4.29 4.48
CA ILE A 35 9.27 -5.22 3.89
C ILE A 35 10.70 -4.81 4.24
N ILE A 36 11.00 -3.51 4.20
CA ILE A 36 12.31 -2.99 4.60
C ILE A 36 12.61 -3.33 6.06
N PHE A 37 11.62 -3.30 6.96
CA PHE A 37 11.79 -3.72 8.35
C PHE A 37 11.89 -5.25 8.51
N LEU A 38 11.21 -6.02 7.65
CA LEU A 38 11.30 -7.48 7.63
C LEU A 38 12.70 -7.97 7.23
N TYR A 39 13.41 -7.22 6.39
CA TYR A 39 14.67 -7.67 5.81
C TYR A 39 15.81 -7.89 6.83
N PRO A 40 16.14 -6.92 7.71
CA PRO A 40 17.16 -7.13 8.75
C PRO A 40 16.80 -8.25 9.72
N TRP A 41 15.52 -8.36 10.08
CA TRP A 41 15.04 -9.44 10.93
C TRP A 41 15.28 -10.81 10.28
N ALA A 42 14.94 -10.95 8.99
CA ALA A 42 15.13 -12.20 8.26
C ALA A 42 16.62 -12.58 8.13
N VAL A 43 17.50 -11.60 7.89
CA VAL A 43 18.96 -11.82 7.79
C VAL A 43 19.57 -12.20 9.14
N HIS A 44 19.04 -11.69 10.25
CA HIS A 44 19.54 -11.95 11.61
C HIS A 44 18.72 -12.96 12.42
N PHE A 45 17.87 -13.75 11.75
CA PHE A 45 16.96 -14.69 12.40
C PHE A 45 17.69 -15.70 13.30
N ASP A 46 18.85 -16.20 12.88
CA ASP A 46 19.65 -17.18 13.62
C ASP A 46 20.13 -16.69 15.00
N ALA A 47 20.31 -15.37 15.17
CA ALA A 47 20.77 -14.78 16.42
C ALA A 47 19.62 -14.58 17.43
N MET A 48 18.41 -14.27 16.95
CA MET A 48 17.26 -13.91 17.78
C MET A 48 16.34 -15.10 18.11
N LYS A 49 16.45 -16.20 17.34
CA LYS A 49 15.71 -17.47 17.53
C LYS A 49 14.22 -17.23 17.84
N PHE A 50 13.70 -17.81 18.91
CA PHE A 50 12.27 -17.80 19.25
C PHE A 50 11.76 -16.42 19.67
N PHE A 51 12.61 -15.60 20.31
CA PHE A 51 12.22 -14.25 20.73
C PHE A 51 11.95 -13.35 19.52
N GLY A 52 12.86 -13.36 18.54
CA GLY A 52 12.67 -12.63 17.29
C GLY A 52 11.43 -13.09 16.52
N LEU A 53 11.08 -14.38 16.58
CA LEU A 53 9.87 -14.88 15.93
C LEU A 53 8.59 -14.30 16.54
N VAL A 54 8.50 -14.24 17.87
CA VAL A 54 7.33 -13.70 18.57
C VAL A 54 7.17 -12.20 18.29
N GLU A 55 8.25 -11.43 18.37
CA GLU A 55 8.22 -9.99 18.04
C GLU A 55 7.75 -9.77 16.60
N MET A 56 8.20 -10.60 15.67
CA MET A 56 7.80 -10.44 14.27
C MET A 56 6.35 -10.79 13.99
N VAL A 57 5.82 -11.82 14.66
CA VAL A 57 4.40 -12.14 14.59
C VAL A 57 3.56 -10.98 15.13
N ILE A 58 3.96 -10.37 16.25
CA ILE A 58 3.26 -9.22 16.83
C ILE A 58 3.32 -8.01 15.89
N PHE A 59 4.48 -7.73 15.28
CA PHE A 59 4.64 -6.66 14.32
C PHE A 59 3.71 -6.83 13.11
N ILE A 60 3.77 -8.01 12.46
CA ILE A 60 2.92 -8.34 11.31
C ILE A 60 1.44 -8.26 11.68
N ALA A 61 1.04 -8.80 12.84
CA ALA A 61 -0.36 -8.77 13.26
C ALA A 61 -0.87 -7.34 13.46
N THR A 62 -0.06 -6.47 14.06
CA THR A 62 -0.43 -5.06 14.32
C THR A 62 -0.65 -4.30 13.03
N VAL A 63 0.28 -4.46 12.08
CA VAL A 63 0.19 -3.89 10.74
C VAL A 63 -1.02 -4.43 9.97
N PHE A 64 -1.23 -5.75 10.04
CA PHE A 64 -2.31 -6.42 9.34
C PHE A 64 -3.69 -5.88 9.77
N VAL A 65 -3.84 -5.47 11.03
CA VAL A 65 -5.06 -4.80 11.51
C VAL A 65 -5.33 -3.49 10.75
N ALA A 66 -4.30 -2.69 10.48
CA ALA A 66 -4.45 -1.46 9.69
C ALA A 66 -4.88 -1.77 8.25
N TYR A 67 -4.28 -2.79 7.64
CA TYR A 67 -4.64 -3.25 6.29
C TYR A 67 -6.08 -3.76 6.23
N ALA A 68 -6.47 -4.59 7.20
CA ALA A 68 -7.84 -5.11 7.33
C ALA A 68 -8.86 -3.98 7.52
N TYR A 69 -8.51 -2.93 8.27
CA TYR A 69 -9.36 -1.75 8.44
C TYR A 69 -9.60 -1.02 7.12
N VAL A 70 -8.55 -0.76 6.34
CA VAL A 70 -8.65 -0.10 5.03
C VAL A 70 -9.48 -0.94 4.05
N TRP A 71 -9.25 -2.25 4.03
CA TRP A 71 -10.03 -3.16 3.21
C TRP A 71 -11.51 -3.13 3.58
N ARG A 72 -11.84 -3.19 4.88
CA ARG A 72 -13.23 -3.16 5.35
C ARG A 72 -13.95 -1.84 5.04
N ARG A 73 -13.20 -0.76 4.80
CA ARG A 73 -13.72 0.56 4.41
C ARG A 73 -13.89 0.74 2.89
N GLY A 74 -13.62 -0.29 2.10
CA GLY A 74 -13.69 -0.21 0.63
C GLY A 74 -12.55 0.60 0.01
N GLY A 75 -11.44 0.79 0.74
CA GLY A 75 -10.26 1.49 0.22
C GLY A 75 -9.59 0.82 -0.98
N LEU A 76 -10.00 -0.42 -1.28
CA LEU A 76 -9.50 -1.26 -2.36
C LEU A 76 -10.57 -1.58 -3.43
N ASP A 77 -11.75 -0.95 -3.37
CA ASP A 77 -12.82 -1.19 -4.34
C ASP A 77 -12.61 -0.36 -5.63
N TRP A 78 -12.68 -1.05 -6.77
CA TRP A 78 -12.36 -0.48 -8.10
C TRP A 78 -13.57 -0.22 -9.00
N ASP A 79 -14.79 -0.35 -8.48
CA ASP A 79 -16.04 -0.03 -9.19
C ASP A 79 -16.34 1.48 -9.26
#